data_AF-A0AAW0ITC9-F1
#
_entry.id   AF-A0AAW0ITC9-F1
#
_cell.length_a   1.000
_cell.length_b   1.000
_cell.length_c   1.000
_cell.angle_alpha   90.00
_cell.angle_beta   90.00
_cell.angle_gamma   90.00
#
_symmetry.space_group_name_H-M   'P 1'
#
loop_
_entity.id
_entity.type
_entity.pdbx_description
1 polymer ?
#
loop_
_entity_poly.entity_id
_entity_poly.type
_entity_poly.pdbx_seq_one_letter_code
_entity_poly.pdbx_strand_id
1 'polypeptide(L)'
;MSQVREASKSFTSLLLSHMRSAHWDIAAAVRSIEAATTATDSITFTNTPSVIASHHAKYALESYISRKIFQGFDHETFYMDGSLSSLLNPDQFRRDCFTQYRDMKAMDPSELLGILPTCHFGKFCSKRYLSIVHPKMEESLFGDLEQRRQVLAGNHPRSQFYVEFLQLAKAVWLLHLLAFSLDPAPSQFEASRGAELHPQYMESVVKFSNGRMLAGQIVGFPVSPGFKLGNGSVIKARVYLVSRT
;
A
#
# COMPACT_ATOMS: atom_id res chain seq x y z
N MET A 1 5.27 0.77 -10.86
CA MET A 1 4.31 -0.14 -10.18
C MET A 1 4.83 -1.55 -9.91
N SER A 2 5.67 -2.17 -10.75
CA SER A 2 6.23 -3.51 -10.47
C SER A 2 6.98 -3.59 -9.12
N GLN A 3 7.92 -2.68 -8.88
CA GLN A 3 8.68 -2.61 -7.62
C GLN A 3 7.79 -2.46 -6.39
N VAL A 4 6.76 -1.61 -6.45
CA VAL A 4 5.79 -1.46 -5.36
C VAL A 4 5.05 -2.78 -5.10
N ARG A 5 4.65 -3.50 -6.16
CA ARG A 5 3.97 -4.79 -6.03
C ARG A 5 4.88 -5.85 -5.39
N GLU A 6 6.16 -5.88 -5.76
CA GLU A 6 7.14 -6.81 -5.20
C GLU A 6 7.42 -6.51 -3.72
N ALA A 7 7.73 -5.26 -3.39
CA ALA A 7 7.97 -4.83 -2.02
C ALA A 7 6.73 -5.02 -1.13
N SER A 8 5.53 -4.73 -1.65
CA SER A 8 4.27 -4.95 -0.92
C SER A 8 4.04 -6.43 -0.64
N LYS A 9 4.25 -7.32 -1.63
CA LYS A 9 4.15 -8.77 -1.42
C LYS A 9 5.16 -9.29 -0.41
N SER A 10 6.38 -8.79 -0.44
CA SER A 10 7.44 -9.18 0.49
C SER A 10 7.10 -8.77 1.92
N PHE A 11 6.81 -7.48 2.14
CA PHE A 11 6.41 -6.96 3.45
C PHE A 11 5.13 -7.60 3.98
N THR A 12 4.11 -7.82 3.13
CA THR A 12 2.87 -8.53 3.51
C THR A 12 3.17 -9.95 3.99
N SER A 13 4.09 -10.66 3.31
CA SER A 13 4.45 -12.03 3.68
C SER A 13 5.20 -12.05 5.02
N LEU A 14 6.08 -11.07 5.26
CA LEU A 14 6.77 -10.91 6.53
C LEU A 14 5.80 -10.62 7.67
N LEU A 15 4.88 -9.66 7.50
CA LEU A 15 3.86 -9.34 8.50
C LEU A 15 2.97 -10.55 8.81
N LEU A 16 2.52 -11.28 7.79
CA LEU A 16 1.73 -12.49 7.99
C LEU A 16 2.50 -13.58 8.74
N SER A 17 3.82 -13.69 8.51
CA SER A 17 4.69 -14.60 9.27
C SER A 17 4.73 -14.23 10.75
N HIS A 18 4.95 -12.95 11.07
CA HIS A 18 4.92 -12.46 12.44
C HIS A 18 3.56 -12.68 13.12
N MET A 19 2.45 -12.41 12.43
CA MET A 19 1.11 -12.66 12.97
C MET A 19 0.90 -14.14 13.33
N ARG A 20 1.40 -15.07 12.50
CA ARG A 20 1.33 -16.51 12.77
C ARG A 20 2.19 -16.90 13.97
N SER A 21 3.41 -16.38 14.07
CA SER A 21 4.29 -16.61 15.22
C SER A 21 3.73 -16.05 16.53
N ALA A 22 2.98 -14.95 16.45
CA ALA A 22 2.25 -14.36 17.56
C ALA A 22 0.90 -15.06 17.87
N HIS A 23 0.61 -16.19 17.22
CA HIS A 23 -0.61 -16.98 17.40
C HIS A 23 -1.92 -16.21 17.14
N TRP A 24 -1.91 -15.26 16.21
CA TRP A 24 -3.13 -14.53 15.84
C TRP A 24 -4.15 -15.45 15.18
N ASP A 25 -5.44 -15.24 15.48
CA ASP A 25 -6.53 -15.71 14.63
C ASP A 25 -6.53 -14.87 13.34
N ILE A 26 -5.88 -15.40 12.30
CA ILE A 26 -5.77 -14.74 11.00
C ILE A 26 -7.15 -14.51 10.37
N ALA A 27 -8.11 -15.43 10.57
CA ALA A 27 -9.44 -15.26 10.02
C ALA A 27 -10.19 -14.12 10.72
N ALA A 28 -10.05 -13.99 12.04
CA ALA A 28 -10.58 -12.84 12.78
C ALA A 28 -9.94 -11.52 12.33
N ALA A 29 -8.61 -11.49 12.16
CA ALA A 29 -7.90 -10.30 11.68
C ALA A 29 -8.39 -9.86 10.29
N VAL A 30 -8.59 -10.80 9.37
CA VAL A 30 -9.15 -10.52 8.04
C VAL A 30 -10.57 -9.95 8.14
N ARG A 31 -11.46 -10.57 8.94
CA ARG A 31 -12.81 -10.04 9.16
C ARG A 31 -12.79 -8.62 9.72
N SER A 32 -11.85 -8.29 10.62
CA SER A 32 -11.69 -6.92 11.13
C SER A 32 -11.21 -5.94 10.07
N ILE A 33 -10.29 -6.35 9.19
CA ILE A 33 -9.84 -5.53 8.05
C ILE A 33 -11.01 -5.24 7.11
N GLU A 34 -11.78 -6.28 6.77
CA GLU A 34 -12.96 -6.17 5.90
C GLU A 34 -14.02 -5.29 6.53
N ALA A 35 -14.37 -5.49 7.80
CA ALA A 35 -15.34 -4.66 8.52
C ALA A 35 -14.96 -3.17 8.53
N ALA A 36 -13.67 -2.85 8.66
CA ALA A 36 -13.15 -1.49 8.56
C ALA A 36 -13.15 -0.92 7.12
N THR A 37 -13.49 -1.72 6.12
CA THR A 37 -13.71 -1.29 4.72
C THR A 37 -15.18 -1.24 4.34
N THR A 38 -16.07 -1.93 5.07
CA THR A 38 -17.51 -2.06 4.74
C THR A 38 -18.41 -1.03 5.38
N ALA A 39 -17.90 -0.06 6.15
CA ALA A 39 -18.73 0.94 6.84
C ALA A 39 -19.62 1.80 5.91
N THR A 40 -19.50 1.64 4.59
CA THR A 40 -20.31 2.32 3.58
C THR A 40 -21.26 1.42 2.77
N ASP A 41 -21.16 0.07 2.76
CA ASP A 41 -21.97 -0.76 1.85
C ASP A 41 -22.45 -2.11 2.44
N SER A 42 -23.77 -2.31 2.45
CA SER A 42 -24.51 -3.46 2.99
C SER A 42 -24.57 -4.68 2.05
N ILE A 43 -23.44 -5.07 1.46
CA ILE A 43 -23.38 -6.25 0.57
C ILE A 43 -22.80 -7.47 1.30
N THR A 44 -23.57 -8.56 1.33
CA THR A 44 -23.20 -9.88 1.87
C THR A 44 -22.54 -10.75 0.79
N PHE A 45 -21.51 -11.51 1.14
CA PHE A 45 -20.73 -12.34 0.21
C PHE A 45 -20.60 -13.78 0.73
N THR A 46 -20.42 -14.75 -0.18
CA THR A 46 -20.30 -16.17 0.18
C THR A 46 -18.92 -16.52 0.75
N ASN A 47 -18.91 -17.42 1.74
CA ASN A 47 -17.70 -18.00 2.33
C ASN A 47 -16.86 -18.71 1.27
N THR A 48 -15.60 -18.30 1.14
CA THR A 48 -14.61 -18.92 0.25
C THR A 48 -14.06 -20.23 0.86
N PRO A 49 -13.85 -21.30 0.06
CA PRO A 49 -13.29 -22.56 0.54
C PRO A 49 -11.88 -22.41 1.16
N SER A 50 -11.49 -23.34 2.04
CA SER A 50 -10.30 -23.30 2.91
C SER A 50 -8.96 -22.89 2.22
N VAL A 51 -8.66 -23.39 1.03
CA VAL A 51 -7.43 -23.01 0.29
C VAL A 51 -7.51 -21.55 -0.20
N ILE A 52 -8.70 -21.11 -0.60
CA ILE A 52 -8.97 -19.72 -0.96
C ILE A 52 -8.86 -18.83 0.29
N ALA A 53 -9.19 -19.32 1.49
CA ALA A 53 -9.07 -18.56 2.75
C ALA A 53 -7.62 -18.17 3.11
N SER A 54 -6.62 -19.04 2.81
CA SER A 54 -5.20 -18.71 3.04
C SER A 54 -4.69 -17.64 2.06
N HIS A 55 -5.04 -17.76 0.78
CA HIS A 55 -4.72 -16.74 -0.22
C HIS A 55 -5.48 -15.42 0.03
N HIS A 56 -6.72 -15.52 0.50
CA HIS A 56 -7.58 -14.41 0.89
C HIS A 56 -6.94 -13.57 1.99
N ALA A 57 -6.41 -14.21 3.04
CA ALA A 57 -5.74 -13.50 4.12
C ALA A 57 -4.54 -12.65 3.65
N LYS A 58 -3.73 -13.20 2.74
CA LYS A 58 -2.62 -12.46 2.13
C LYS A 58 -3.11 -11.22 1.39
N TYR A 59 -4.15 -11.34 0.57
CA TYR A 59 -4.64 -10.21 -0.22
C TYR A 59 -5.40 -9.18 0.62
N ALA A 60 -6.14 -9.61 1.65
CA ALA A 60 -6.77 -8.69 2.60
C ALA A 60 -5.71 -7.88 3.37
N LEU A 61 -4.60 -8.50 3.78
CA LEU A 61 -3.49 -7.81 4.42
C LEU A 61 -2.75 -6.88 3.44
N GLU A 62 -2.51 -7.33 2.20
CA GLU A 62 -1.93 -6.50 1.13
C GLU A 62 -2.81 -5.26 0.86
N SER A 63 -4.15 -5.43 0.83
CA SER A 63 -5.13 -4.35 0.73
C SER A 63 -5.03 -3.35 1.90
N TYR A 64 -4.99 -3.86 3.14
CA TYR A 64 -4.82 -3.05 4.34
C TYR A 64 -3.55 -2.16 4.26
N ILE A 65 -2.42 -2.78 3.92
CA ILE A 65 -1.13 -2.09 3.77
C ILE A 65 -1.21 -1.07 2.64
N SER A 66 -1.74 -1.46 1.47
CA SER A 66 -1.85 -0.59 0.29
C SER A 66 -2.65 0.67 0.61
N ARG A 67 -3.81 0.54 1.26
CA ARG A 67 -4.64 1.68 1.65
C ARG A 67 -3.90 2.66 2.55
N LYS A 68 -3.09 2.16 3.48
CA LYS A 68 -2.34 2.99 4.43
C LYS A 68 -1.11 3.66 3.80
N ILE A 69 -0.38 2.94 2.95
CA ILE A 69 0.86 3.44 2.33
C ILE A 69 0.58 4.48 1.23
N PHE A 70 -0.54 4.33 0.50
CA PHE A 70 -0.98 5.25 -0.56
C PHE A 70 -1.89 6.39 -0.08
N GLN A 71 -2.25 6.46 1.20
CA GLN A 71 -3.18 7.48 1.68
C GLN A 71 -2.63 8.91 1.42
N GLY A 72 -3.34 9.72 0.63
CA GLY A 72 -2.92 11.08 0.27
C GLY A 72 -1.93 11.16 -0.89
N PHE A 73 -1.76 10.08 -1.66
CA PHE A 73 -0.84 10.05 -2.82
C PHE A 73 -1.17 11.11 -3.88
N ASP A 74 -2.40 11.59 -3.94
CA ASP A 74 -2.87 12.67 -4.81
C ASP A 74 -2.38 14.08 -4.38
N HIS A 75 -1.75 14.22 -3.22
CA HIS A 75 -1.16 15.46 -2.73
C HIS A 75 0.36 15.46 -2.86
N GLU A 76 0.96 16.59 -3.25
CA GLU A 76 2.41 16.73 -3.50
C GLU A 76 3.31 16.43 -2.29
N THR A 77 2.76 16.46 -1.08
CA THR A 77 3.47 16.09 0.16
C THR A 77 2.75 15.03 0.98
N PHE A 78 1.84 14.25 0.39
CA PHE A 78 0.98 13.31 1.13
C PHE A 78 0.21 13.92 2.30
N TYR A 79 -0.20 15.20 2.19
CA TYR A 79 -0.77 16.00 3.27
C TYR A 79 0.10 16.07 4.53
N MET A 80 1.43 15.97 4.41
CA MET A 80 2.30 15.92 5.59
C MET A 80 2.53 17.29 6.25
N ASP A 81 2.59 18.36 5.45
CA ASP A 81 2.97 19.71 5.88
C ASP A 81 2.13 20.83 5.23
N GLY A 82 1.15 20.49 4.40
CA GLY A 82 0.26 21.46 3.73
C GLY A 82 0.95 22.33 2.67
N SER A 83 2.19 22.01 2.27
CA SER A 83 2.90 22.72 1.21
C SER A 83 2.20 22.54 -0.14
N LEU A 84 2.23 23.60 -0.96
CA LEU A 84 1.67 23.65 -2.31
C LEU A 84 2.66 24.31 -3.28
N SER A 85 3.88 23.79 -3.31
CA SER A 85 5.00 24.30 -4.12
C SER A 85 4.71 24.23 -5.62
N SER A 86 3.93 23.23 -6.05
CA SER A 86 3.47 23.08 -7.43
C SER A 86 2.58 24.23 -7.92
N LEU A 87 1.86 24.92 -7.02
CA LEU A 87 1.04 26.09 -7.38
C LEU A 87 1.88 27.33 -7.67
N LEU A 88 3.04 27.47 -7.01
CA LEU A 88 3.91 28.63 -7.15
C LEU A 88 4.78 28.52 -8.40
N ASN A 89 5.43 27.37 -8.60
CA ASN A 89 6.35 27.15 -9.71
C ASN A 89 6.23 25.70 -10.23
N PRO A 90 5.20 25.39 -11.04
CA PRO A 90 4.90 24.01 -11.43
C PRO A 90 6.05 23.35 -12.19
N ASP A 91 6.71 24.06 -13.11
CA ASP A 91 7.80 23.48 -13.92
C ASP A 91 9.05 23.17 -13.09
N GLN A 92 9.38 24.03 -12.13
CA GLN A 92 10.50 23.79 -11.22
C GLN A 92 10.19 22.61 -10.30
N PHE A 93 8.98 22.58 -9.74
CA PHE A 93 8.53 21.49 -8.89
C PHE A 93 8.61 20.13 -9.60
N ARG A 94 8.19 20.04 -10.88
CA ARG A 94 8.31 18.79 -11.67
C ARG A 94 9.77 18.36 -11.86
N ARG A 95 10.66 19.31 -12.17
CA ARG A 95 12.11 19.05 -12.30
C ARG A 95 12.74 18.58 -10.99
N ASP A 96 12.35 19.19 -9.88
CA ASP A 96 12.82 18.82 -8.54
C ASP A 96 12.37 17.41 -8.17
N CYS A 97 11.11 17.06 -8.45
CA CYS A 97 10.59 15.72 -8.26
C CYS A 97 11.38 14.68 -9.07
N PHE A 98 11.66 14.96 -10.35
CA PHE A 98 12.44 14.04 -11.20
C PHE A 98 13.88 13.89 -10.72
N THR A 99 14.50 14.99 -10.28
CA THR A 99 15.86 14.99 -9.74
C THR A 99 15.93 14.15 -8.46
N GLN A 100 15.03 14.40 -7.51
CA GLN A 100 14.92 13.60 -6.29
C GLN A 100 14.65 12.11 -6.58
N TYR A 101 13.79 11.80 -7.56
CA TYR A 101 13.53 10.43 -7.98
C TYR A 101 14.82 9.75 -8.46
N ARG A 102 15.60 10.42 -9.32
CA ARG A 102 16.86 9.88 -9.84
C ARG A 102 17.88 9.64 -8.74
N ASP A 103 18.07 10.62 -7.86
CA ASP A 103 19.07 10.57 -6.80
C ASP A 103 18.72 9.44 -5.81
N MET A 104 17.46 9.36 -5.40
CA MET A 104 17.02 8.42 -4.38
C MET A 104 16.87 6.99 -4.91
N LYS A 105 16.71 6.79 -6.22
CA LYS A 105 16.54 5.45 -6.82
C LYS A 105 17.70 4.52 -6.47
N ALA A 106 18.93 5.03 -6.47
CA ALA A 106 20.14 4.25 -6.22
C ALA A 106 20.54 4.12 -4.73
N MET A 107 19.97 4.93 -3.82
CA MET A 107 20.35 4.94 -2.40
C MET A 107 19.64 3.84 -1.61
N ASP A 108 20.31 3.15 -0.69
CA ASP A 108 19.61 2.30 0.28
C ASP A 108 18.78 3.18 1.26
N PRO A 109 17.49 2.89 1.50
CA PRO A 109 16.67 3.72 2.38
C PRO A 109 17.16 3.71 3.83
N SER A 110 17.79 2.64 4.30
CA SER A 110 18.32 2.55 5.67
C SER A 110 19.58 3.39 5.83
N GLU A 111 20.46 3.39 4.82
CA GLU A 111 21.64 4.27 4.78
C GLU A 111 21.25 5.74 4.76
N LEU A 112 20.30 6.12 3.88
CA LEU A 112 19.79 7.49 3.80
C LEU A 112 19.24 7.97 5.15
N LEU A 113 18.42 7.16 5.81
CA LEU A 113 17.81 7.50 7.09
C LEU A 113 18.78 7.40 8.27
N GLY A 114 19.92 6.75 8.10
CA GLY A 114 21.04 6.81 9.03
C GLY A 114 21.75 8.17 9.04
N ILE A 115 21.69 8.91 7.92
CA ILE A 115 22.34 10.24 7.77
C ILE A 115 21.32 11.37 7.99
N LEU A 116 20.13 11.25 7.39
CA LEU A 116 19.08 12.28 7.40
C LEU A 116 17.74 11.71 7.91
N PRO A 117 17.64 11.30 9.18
CA PRO A 117 16.46 10.62 9.72
C PRO A 117 15.19 11.48 9.64
N THR A 118 15.32 12.81 9.71
CA THR A 118 14.15 13.72 9.73
C THR A 118 13.86 14.39 8.38
N CYS A 119 14.44 13.89 7.27
CA CYS A 119 14.10 14.38 5.93
C CYS A 119 12.63 14.09 5.56
N HIS A 120 12.13 14.64 4.45
CA HIS A 120 10.74 14.42 4.00
C HIS A 120 10.41 12.93 3.85
N PHE A 121 11.34 12.13 3.30
CA PHE A 121 11.18 10.68 3.21
C PHE A 121 11.14 10.01 4.59
N GLY A 122 11.99 10.43 5.53
CA GLY A 122 11.97 9.92 6.91
C GLY A 122 10.65 10.22 7.63
N LYS A 123 10.16 11.47 7.53
CA LYS A 123 8.84 11.86 8.04
C LYS A 123 7.70 11.04 7.41
N PHE A 124 7.77 10.77 6.10
CA PHE A 124 6.84 9.87 5.41
C PHE A 124 6.91 8.47 6.01
N CYS A 125 8.10 7.88 6.12
CA CYS A 125 8.30 6.54 6.70
C CYS A 125 7.72 6.45 8.12
N SER A 126 7.98 7.43 8.98
CA SER A 126 7.45 7.44 10.35
C SER A 126 5.94 7.51 10.38
N LYS A 127 5.31 8.42 9.62
CA LYS A 127 3.85 8.54 9.54
C LYS A 127 3.20 7.25 9.01
N ARG A 128 3.82 6.60 8.02
CA ARG A 128 3.29 5.38 7.40
C ARG A 128 3.47 4.16 8.28
N TYR A 129 4.62 4.00 8.91
CA TYR A 129 4.84 2.91 9.85
C TYR A 129 3.81 2.97 10.99
N LEU A 130 3.65 4.14 11.61
CA LEU A 130 2.72 4.32 12.74
C LEU A 130 1.25 4.14 12.34
N SER A 131 0.89 4.30 11.06
CA SER A 131 -0.48 4.10 10.56
C SER A 131 -0.78 2.65 10.15
N ILE A 132 0.25 1.88 9.81
CA ILE A 132 0.18 0.44 9.46
C ILE A 132 0.35 -0.43 10.70
N VAL A 133 1.24 -0.06 11.62
CA VAL A 133 1.55 -0.85 12.81
C VAL A 133 0.95 -0.16 14.03
N HIS A 134 -0.21 -0.66 14.45
CA HIS A 134 -0.89 -0.20 15.66
C HIS A 134 -0.11 -0.62 16.92
N PRO A 135 -0.09 0.15 18.03
CA PRO A 135 0.61 -0.25 19.26
C PRO A 135 0.32 -1.69 19.71
N LYS A 136 -0.97 -2.07 19.79
CA LYS A 136 -1.38 -3.45 20.12
C LYS A 136 -0.88 -4.51 19.13
N MET A 137 -0.73 -4.14 17.86
CA MET A 137 -0.15 -5.03 16.86
C MET A 137 1.34 -5.20 17.15
N GLU A 138 2.06 -4.11 17.35
CA GLU A 138 3.50 -4.15 17.62
C GLU A 138 3.85 -4.96 18.88
N GLU A 139 3.17 -4.67 19.99
CA GLU A 139 3.35 -5.37 21.26
C GLU A 139 3.07 -6.88 21.12
N SER A 140 2.04 -7.25 20.35
CA SER A 140 1.76 -8.66 20.10
C SER A 140 2.76 -9.33 19.17
N LEU A 141 3.31 -8.62 18.18
CA LEU A 141 4.23 -9.19 17.19
C LEU A 141 5.66 -9.30 17.71
N PHE A 142 6.09 -8.37 18.57
CA PHE A 142 7.49 -8.25 19.02
C PHE A 142 7.66 -8.38 20.54
N GLY A 143 6.59 -8.29 21.32
CA GLY A 143 6.64 -8.36 22.79
C GLY A 143 6.96 -7.02 23.47
N ASP A 144 7.18 -5.95 22.69
CA ASP A 144 7.47 -4.60 23.19
C ASP A 144 7.02 -3.51 22.19
N LEU A 145 7.28 -2.25 22.53
CA LEU A 145 6.99 -1.06 21.71
C LEU A 145 8.27 -0.28 21.35
N GLU A 146 9.42 -0.95 21.34
CA GLU A 146 10.72 -0.27 21.17
C GLU A 146 10.86 0.33 19.77
N GLN A 147 10.39 -0.36 18.72
CA GLN A 147 10.42 0.17 17.36
C GLN A 147 9.57 1.44 17.25
N ARG A 148 8.35 1.42 17.81
CA ARG A 148 7.45 2.57 17.88
C ARG A 148 8.09 3.73 18.61
N ARG A 149 8.72 3.49 19.75
CA ARG A 149 9.39 4.52 20.56
C ARG A 149 10.48 5.21 19.75
N GLN A 150 11.29 4.44 19.02
CA GLN A 150 12.31 4.98 18.13
C GLN A 150 11.68 5.84 17.02
N VAL A 151 10.64 5.34 16.35
CA VAL A 151 9.93 6.08 15.28
C VAL A 151 9.31 7.38 15.78
N LEU A 152 8.68 7.37 16.95
CA LEU A 152 8.11 8.56 17.58
C LEU A 152 9.18 9.58 17.99
N ALA A 153 10.37 9.11 18.36
CA ALA A 153 11.53 9.97 18.63
C ALA A 153 12.22 10.50 17.36
N GLY A 154 11.68 10.22 16.17
CA GLY A 154 12.25 10.65 14.89
C GLY A 154 13.42 9.78 14.41
N ASN A 155 13.63 8.61 15.01
CA ASN A 155 14.65 7.64 14.60
C ASN A 155 14.02 6.54 13.73
N HIS A 156 14.88 5.77 13.06
CA HIS A 156 14.47 4.66 12.21
C HIS A 156 15.08 3.34 12.73
N PRO A 157 14.25 2.38 13.17
CA PRO A 157 14.73 1.08 13.63
C PRO A 157 15.54 0.32 12.59
N ARG A 158 16.50 -0.48 13.06
CA ARG A 158 17.30 -1.39 12.21
C ARG A 158 16.80 -2.84 12.23
N SER A 159 15.60 -3.08 12.76
CA SER A 159 15.00 -4.41 12.77
C SER A 159 14.74 -4.88 11.33
N GLN A 160 14.81 -6.19 11.09
CA GLN A 160 14.47 -6.76 9.77
C GLN A 160 13.08 -6.32 9.31
N PHE A 161 12.11 -6.27 10.24
CA PHE A 161 10.76 -5.85 9.96
C PHE A 161 10.68 -4.40 9.46
N TYR A 162 11.39 -3.48 10.11
CA TYR A 162 11.41 -2.08 9.71
C TYR A 162 12.17 -1.87 8.40
N VAL A 163 13.29 -2.57 8.19
CA VAL A 163 14.04 -2.52 6.93
C VAL A 163 13.20 -3.00 5.76
N GLU A 164 12.43 -4.08 5.91
CA GLU A 164 11.52 -4.57 4.87
C GLU A 164 10.39 -3.55 4.60
N PHE A 165 9.85 -2.92 5.64
CA PHE A 165 8.89 -1.82 5.50
C PHE A 165 9.49 -0.64 4.72
N LEU A 166 10.76 -0.28 4.97
CA LEU A 166 11.44 0.81 4.26
C LEU A 166 11.55 0.56 2.76
N GLN A 167 11.71 -0.69 2.33
CA GLN A 167 11.72 -1.02 0.89
C GLN A 167 10.37 -0.72 0.24
N LEU A 168 9.26 -1.06 0.91
CA LEU A 168 7.91 -0.71 0.46
C LEU A 168 7.70 0.82 0.46
N ALA A 169 8.06 1.49 1.56
CA ALA A 169 7.92 2.93 1.68
C ALA A 169 8.70 3.68 0.59
N LYS A 170 9.96 3.28 0.34
CA LYS A 170 10.79 3.82 -0.75
C LYS A 170 10.16 3.60 -2.11
N ALA A 171 9.64 2.40 -2.40
CA ALA A 171 9.03 2.12 -3.70
C ALA A 171 7.81 3.03 -3.97
N VAL A 172 6.99 3.29 -2.95
CA VAL A 172 5.84 4.20 -3.05
C VAL A 172 6.29 5.66 -3.15
N TRP A 173 7.30 6.06 -2.38
CA TRP A 173 7.89 7.40 -2.43
C TRP A 173 8.46 7.73 -3.82
N LEU A 174 9.23 6.82 -4.41
CA LEU A 174 9.76 6.97 -5.77
C LEU A 174 8.64 7.03 -6.82
N LEU A 175 7.58 6.25 -6.65
CA LEU A 175 6.42 6.30 -7.54
C LEU A 175 5.73 7.67 -7.47
N HIS A 176 5.62 8.25 -6.27
CA HIS A 176 5.03 9.56 -6.05
C HIS A 176 5.86 10.68 -6.68
N LEU A 177 7.18 10.71 -6.43
CA LEU A 177 8.10 11.64 -7.10
C LEU A 177 8.00 11.53 -8.62
N LEU A 178 7.97 10.31 -9.16
CA LEU A 178 7.81 10.11 -10.60
C LEU A 178 6.46 10.62 -11.10
N ALA A 179 5.35 10.33 -10.40
CA ALA A 179 4.02 10.79 -10.78
C ALA A 179 3.95 12.32 -10.86
N PHE A 180 4.50 13.02 -9.86
CA PHE A 180 4.52 14.48 -9.81
C PHE A 180 5.58 15.13 -10.70
N SER A 181 6.49 14.36 -11.30
CA SER A 181 7.40 14.85 -12.33
C SER A 181 6.80 14.89 -13.75
N LEU A 182 5.67 14.20 -13.96
CA LEU A 182 5.01 14.10 -15.26
C LEU A 182 3.98 15.22 -15.48
N ASP A 183 3.71 15.50 -16.74
CA ASP A 183 2.73 16.49 -17.17
C ASP A 183 1.85 15.95 -18.32
N PRO A 184 0.54 15.73 -18.09
CA PRO A 184 -0.14 15.83 -16.81
C PRO A 184 0.29 14.71 -15.84
N ALA A 185 0.19 14.98 -14.54
CA ALA A 185 0.41 13.98 -13.50
C ALA A 185 -0.58 12.80 -13.64
N PRO A 186 -0.15 11.54 -13.44
CA PRO A 186 -1.06 10.39 -13.51
C PRO A 186 -2.16 10.46 -12.46
N SER A 187 -3.40 10.17 -12.86
CA SER A 187 -4.53 10.11 -11.93
C SER A 187 -4.59 8.73 -11.28
N GLN A 188 -4.48 8.68 -9.96
CA GLN A 188 -4.73 7.47 -9.17
C GLN A 188 -6.23 7.14 -9.18
N PHE A 189 -6.56 5.85 -9.28
CA PHE A 189 -7.92 5.36 -9.05
C PHE A 189 -7.90 4.05 -8.28
N GLU A 190 -8.98 3.75 -7.57
CA GLU A 190 -9.18 2.49 -6.86
C GLU A 190 -10.52 1.87 -7.28
N ALA A 191 -10.59 0.54 -7.18
CA ALA A 191 -11.83 -0.17 -7.48
C ALA A 191 -12.77 -0.13 -6.27
N SER A 192 -14.03 0.19 -6.51
CA SER A 192 -15.06 0.13 -5.49
C SER A 192 -15.48 -1.31 -5.22
N ARG A 193 -15.74 -1.62 -3.94
CA ARG A 193 -16.37 -2.89 -3.55
C ARG A 193 -17.74 -3.02 -4.22
N GLY A 194 -18.10 -4.23 -4.65
CA GLY A 194 -19.34 -4.52 -5.36
C GLY A 194 -19.34 -4.20 -6.86
N ALA A 195 -18.34 -3.45 -7.36
CA ALA A 195 -18.23 -3.13 -8.77
C ALA A 195 -17.96 -4.38 -9.62
N GLU A 196 -18.44 -4.38 -10.86
CA GLU A 196 -18.10 -5.40 -11.84
C GLU A 196 -16.65 -5.24 -12.31
N LEU A 197 -15.98 -6.35 -12.61
CA LEU A 197 -14.61 -6.28 -13.11
C LEU A 197 -14.60 -5.60 -14.48
N HIS A 198 -13.88 -4.48 -14.59
CA HIS A 198 -13.62 -3.83 -15.87
C HIS A 198 -12.21 -4.17 -16.38
N PRO A 199 -12.03 -5.07 -17.37
CA PRO A 199 -10.71 -5.62 -17.72
C PRO A 199 -9.69 -4.58 -18.22
N GLN A 200 -10.16 -3.43 -18.70
CA GLN A 200 -9.30 -2.31 -19.12
C GLN A 200 -8.63 -1.59 -17.93
N TYR A 201 -9.31 -1.52 -16.78
CA TYR A 201 -8.85 -0.77 -15.60
C TYR A 201 -8.43 -1.66 -14.44
N MET A 202 -8.83 -2.93 -14.44
CA MET A 202 -8.67 -3.83 -13.31
C MET A 202 -8.07 -5.18 -13.74
N GLU A 203 -7.29 -5.78 -12.84
CA GLU A 203 -6.81 -7.15 -12.94
C GLU A 203 -7.06 -7.92 -11.64
N SER A 204 -7.53 -9.16 -11.75
CA SER A 204 -7.75 -10.02 -10.59
C SER A 204 -6.43 -10.54 -10.05
N VAL A 205 -6.26 -10.52 -8.73
CA VAL A 205 -5.13 -11.18 -8.06
C VAL A 205 -5.34 -12.67 -7.90
N VAL A 206 -6.59 -13.13 -8.00
CA VAL A 206 -6.98 -14.54 -7.91
C VAL A 206 -7.16 -15.08 -9.32
N LYS A 207 -6.50 -16.21 -9.62
CA LYS A 207 -6.73 -16.95 -10.87
C LYS A 207 -7.77 -18.04 -10.59
N PHE A 208 -8.91 -18.00 -11.27
CA PHE A 208 -9.91 -19.05 -11.17
C PHE A 208 -9.50 -20.24 -12.06
N SER A 209 -9.65 -21.45 -11.52
CA SER A 209 -9.10 -22.72 -12.04
C SER A 209 -9.45 -23.03 -13.50
N ASN A 210 -10.49 -22.41 -14.05
CA ASN A 210 -11.01 -22.73 -15.37
C ASN A 210 -10.71 -21.65 -16.43
N GLY A 211 -9.94 -20.61 -16.10
CA GLY A 211 -9.60 -19.50 -17.02
C GLY A 211 -10.79 -18.66 -17.51
N ARG A 212 -12.02 -19.10 -17.24
CA ARG A 212 -13.26 -18.38 -17.50
C ARG A 212 -13.63 -17.59 -16.26
N MET A 213 -13.70 -16.28 -16.42
CA MET A 213 -14.35 -15.39 -15.46
C MET A 213 -15.79 -15.87 -15.31
N LEU A 214 -16.18 -16.34 -14.13
CA LEU A 214 -17.56 -16.77 -13.90
C LEU A 214 -18.45 -15.53 -14.03
N ALA A 215 -19.58 -15.66 -14.73
CA ALA A 215 -20.59 -14.62 -14.73
C ALA A 215 -21.02 -14.33 -13.28
N GLY A 216 -21.19 -13.05 -12.93
CA GLY A 216 -21.56 -12.64 -11.57
C GLY A 216 -20.40 -12.44 -10.60
N GLN A 217 -19.15 -12.29 -11.06
CA GLN A 217 -18.05 -11.88 -10.20
C GLN A 217 -17.98 -10.36 -10.01
N ILE A 218 -17.77 -9.94 -8.77
CA ILE A 218 -17.63 -8.55 -8.38
C ILE A 218 -16.40 -8.34 -7.51
N VAL A 219 -15.96 -7.09 -7.42
CA VAL A 219 -14.85 -6.68 -6.56
C VAL A 219 -15.24 -6.87 -5.09
N GLY A 220 -14.54 -7.75 -4.39
CA GLY A 220 -14.69 -7.91 -2.94
C GLY A 220 -13.97 -6.80 -2.19
N PHE A 221 -12.73 -6.50 -2.60
CA PHE A 221 -11.96 -5.35 -2.13
C PHE A 221 -10.81 -4.99 -3.11
N PRO A 222 -10.36 -3.73 -3.12
CA PRO A 222 -9.16 -3.32 -3.85
C PRO A 222 -7.90 -3.85 -3.16
N VAL A 223 -6.92 -4.32 -3.92
CA VAL A 223 -5.63 -4.81 -3.40
C VAL A 223 -4.52 -3.79 -3.60
N SER A 224 -4.51 -3.10 -4.75
CA SER A 224 -3.60 -1.97 -5.00
C SER A 224 -4.22 -1.01 -6.01
N PRO A 225 -3.91 0.30 -5.93
CA PRO A 225 -4.46 1.29 -6.86
C PRO A 225 -4.02 1.05 -8.31
N GLY A 226 -4.80 1.65 -9.23
CA GLY A 226 -4.47 1.82 -10.63
C GLY A 226 -4.10 3.27 -10.93
N PHE A 227 -3.54 3.51 -12.11
CA PHE A 227 -3.12 4.83 -12.58
C PHE A 227 -3.50 5.04 -14.03
N LYS A 228 -4.09 6.20 -14.35
CA LYS A 228 -4.30 6.66 -15.72
C LYS A 228 -3.22 7.68 -16.06
N LEU A 229 -2.44 7.41 -17.11
CA LEU A 229 -1.37 8.31 -17.57
C LEU A 229 -1.91 9.35 -18.55
N GLY A 230 -1.17 10.46 -18.71
CA GLY A 230 -1.55 11.55 -19.62
C GLY A 230 -1.67 11.13 -21.09
N ASN A 231 -0.96 10.09 -21.52
CA ASN A 231 -1.06 9.51 -22.86
C ASN A 231 -2.25 8.55 -23.05
N GLY A 232 -3.15 8.46 -22.07
CA GLY A 232 -4.31 7.55 -22.10
C GLY A 232 -4.01 6.10 -21.71
N SER A 233 -2.74 5.74 -21.50
CA SER A 233 -2.38 4.40 -21.01
C SER A 233 -2.87 4.19 -19.58
N VAL A 234 -3.15 2.93 -19.22
CA VAL A 234 -3.66 2.55 -17.90
C VAL A 234 -2.77 1.51 -17.25
N ILE A 235 -2.33 1.78 -16.04
CA ILE A 235 -1.82 0.76 -15.12
C ILE A 235 -3.00 0.27 -14.30
N LYS A 236 -3.32 -1.01 -14.45
CA LYS A 236 -4.53 -1.60 -13.86
C LYS A 236 -4.45 -1.64 -12.33
N ALA A 237 -5.57 -1.32 -11.69
CA ALA A 237 -5.80 -1.60 -10.28
C ALA A 237 -5.86 -3.12 -10.08
N ARG A 238 -5.31 -3.60 -8.96
CA ARG A 238 -5.40 -5.02 -8.60
C ARG A 238 -6.57 -5.20 -7.66
N VAL A 239 -7.41 -6.18 -7.94
CA VAL A 239 -8.64 -6.43 -7.18
C VAL A 239 -8.73 -7.89 -6.75
N TYR A 240 -9.32 -8.12 -5.58
CA TYR A 240 -9.75 -9.44 -5.17
C TYR A 240 -11.22 -9.63 -5.57
N LEU A 241 -11.51 -10.70 -6.31
CA LEU A 241 -12.85 -10.98 -6.82
C LEU A 241 -13.57 -12.02 -5.96
N VAL A 242 -14.87 -11.81 -5.81
CA VAL A 242 -15.80 -12.69 -5.10
C VAL A 242 -17.05 -12.90 -5.95
N SER A 243 -17.79 -13.97 -5.70
CA SER A 243 -19.06 -14.20 -6.37
C SER A 243 -20.15 -13.31 -5.76
N ARG A 244 -20.92 -12.63 -6.61
CA ARG A 244 -22.17 -11.95 -6.23
C ARG A 244 -23.17 -13.00 -5.78
N THR A 245 -23.77 -12.82 -4.61
CA THR A 245 -24.94 -13.57 -4.14
C THR A 245 -26.17 -13.19 -4.92
#